data_AF-A0AAV2SAT9-F1
#
_entry.id   AF-A0AAV2SAT9-F1
#
_cell.length_a   1.000
_cell.length_b   1.000
_cell.length_c   1.000
_cell.angle_alpha   90.00
_cell.angle_beta   90.00
_cell.angle_gamma   90.00
#
_symmetry.space_group_name_H-M   'P 1'
#
loop_
_entity.id
_entity.type
_entity.pdbx_description
1 polymer ?
#
loop_
_entity_poly.entity_id
_entity_poly.type
_entity_poly.pdbx_seq_one_letter_code
_entity_poly.pdbx_strand_id
1 'polypeptide(L)'
;MYLNMVLVNTGSKLATVTLLAMVAVSYCDMMRKSIVFDKATPDVFYCPIDKPTSFEKMYVRSKPLSKLCEFNGKGLPEDYKSDCYADVDETEYACKEKKRIMVRLEAATAQLNFELLHTNEIY
;
A
#
# COMPACT_ATOMS: atom_id res chain seq x y z
N MET A 1 55.14 13.51 2.03
CA MET A 1 53.98 14.30 1.54
C MET A 1 53.25 13.66 0.34
N TYR A 2 53.35 12.34 0.10
CA TYR A 2 52.68 11.67 -1.04
C TYR A 2 51.58 10.67 -0.62
N LEU A 3 51.19 10.63 0.66
CA LEU A 3 50.20 9.66 1.16
C LEU A 3 48.76 10.20 1.27
N ASN A 4 48.51 11.46 0.90
CA ASN A 4 47.19 12.09 1.05
C ASN A 4 46.45 12.33 -0.28
N MET A 5 46.95 11.85 -1.41
CA MET A 5 46.37 12.12 -2.75
C MET A 5 45.83 10.87 -3.47
N VAL A 6 45.52 9.78 -2.76
CA VAL A 6 44.87 8.59 -3.34
C VAL A 6 43.53 8.25 -2.67
N LEU A 7 43.20 8.86 -1.52
CA LEU A 7 41.98 8.53 -0.77
C LEU A 7 40.71 9.28 -1.23
N VAL A 8 40.81 10.32 -2.05
CA VAL A 8 39.66 11.16 -2.41
C VAL A 8 38.92 10.69 -3.68
N ASN A 9 39.51 9.82 -4.51
CA ASN A 9 38.96 9.57 -5.87
C ASN A 9 38.27 8.21 -6.10
N THR A 10 38.44 7.22 -5.21
CA THR A 10 37.77 5.89 -5.33
C THR A 10 36.58 5.72 -4.37
N GLY A 11 36.58 6.41 -3.22
CA GLY A 11 35.45 6.40 -2.28
C GLY A 11 34.21 7.15 -2.80
N SER A 12 34.40 8.15 -3.67
CA SER A 12 33.34 9.02 -4.17
C SER A 12 32.36 8.30 -5.12
N LYS A 13 32.86 7.38 -5.96
CA LYS A 13 32.01 6.58 -6.88
C LYS A 13 31.19 5.52 -6.14
N LEU A 14 31.78 4.88 -5.12
CA LEU A 14 31.07 3.86 -4.33
C LEU A 14 30.00 4.50 -3.43
N ALA A 15 30.30 5.64 -2.81
CA ALA A 15 29.36 6.43 -2.01
C ALA A 15 28.19 6.96 -2.86
N THR A 16 28.46 7.42 -4.10
CA THR A 16 27.40 7.88 -5.00
C THR A 16 26.50 6.73 -5.49
N VAL A 17 27.05 5.55 -5.76
CA VAL A 17 26.25 4.36 -6.12
C VAL A 17 25.39 3.89 -4.95
N THR A 18 25.92 3.88 -3.73
CA THR A 18 25.13 3.52 -2.53
C THR A 18 24.03 4.53 -2.25
N LEU A 19 24.31 5.83 -2.38
CA LEU A 19 23.29 6.88 -2.24
C LEU A 19 22.17 6.74 -3.28
N LEU A 20 22.51 6.50 -4.54
CA LEU A 20 21.53 6.27 -5.61
C LEU A 20 20.67 5.03 -5.35
N ALA A 21 21.27 3.94 -4.86
CA ALA A 21 20.54 2.73 -4.50
C ALA A 21 19.55 2.98 -3.34
N MET A 22 19.96 3.72 -2.31
CA MET A 22 19.05 4.09 -1.21
C MET A 22 17.88 4.96 -1.67
N VAL A 23 18.13 5.93 -2.56
CA VAL A 23 17.07 6.79 -3.14
C VAL A 23 16.12 5.98 -4.04
N ALA A 24 16.62 5.01 -4.81
CA ALA A 24 15.78 4.15 -5.64
C ALA A 24 14.87 3.25 -4.77
N VAL A 25 15.40 2.69 -3.68
CA VAL A 25 14.62 1.88 -2.74
C VAL A 25 13.52 2.70 -2.07
N SER A 26 13.79 3.96 -1.67
CA SER A 26 12.78 4.81 -1.05
C SER A 26 11.68 5.25 -2.04
N TYR A 27 12.02 5.48 -3.31
CA TYR A 27 11.03 5.83 -4.34
C TYR A 27 10.10 4.65 -4.67
N CYS A 28 10.63 3.41 -4.67
CA CYS A 28 9.83 2.20 -4.85
C CYS A 28 8.82 1.97 -3.72
N ASP A 29 9.12 2.38 -2.47
CA ASP A 29 8.19 2.22 -1.33
C ASP A 29 7.05 3.25 -1.37
N MET A 30 7.29 4.46 -1.86
CA MET A 30 6.26 5.51 -1.92
C MET A 30 5.12 5.17 -2.90
N MET A 31 5.40 4.40 -3.95
CA MET A 31 4.37 3.96 -4.91
C MET A 31 3.52 2.78 -4.41
N ARG A 32 3.98 2.02 -3.41
CA ARG A 32 3.28 0.84 -2.87
C ARG A 32 2.18 1.18 -1.85
N LYS A 33 2.17 2.39 -1.29
CA LYS A 33 1.19 2.83 -0.27
C LYS A 33 -0.01 3.58 -0.87
N SER A 34 -0.39 3.24 -2.09
CA SER A 34 -1.45 3.94 -2.85
C SER A 34 -2.86 3.46 -2.53
N ILE A 35 -3.03 2.48 -1.63
CA ILE A 35 -4.34 1.99 -1.20
C ILE A 35 -4.85 2.89 -0.08
N VAL A 36 -5.91 3.64 -0.37
CA VAL A 36 -6.59 4.47 0.62
C VAL A 36 -7.83 3.71 1.12
N PHE A 37 -7.92 3.57 2.44
CA PHE A 37 -9.10 3.04 3.13
C PHE A 37 -9.76 4.16 3.93
N ASP A 38 -11.05 4.37 3.70
CA ASP A 38 -11.84 5.36 4.42
C ASP A 38 -12.78 4.66 5.41
N LYS A 39 -12.75 5.10 6.67
CA LYS A 39 -13.60 4.56 7.74
C LYS A 39 -15.08 4.82 7.49
N ALA A 40 -15.41 5.88 6.74
CA ALA A 40 -16.80 6.19 6.38
C ALA A 40 -17.35 5.22 5.31
N THR A 41 -16.47 4.58 4.53
CA THR A 41 -16.84 3.66 3.45
C THR A 41 -16.09 2.32 3.58
N PRO A 42 -16.38 1.53 4.64
CA PRO A 42 -15.61 0.34 5.00
C PRO A 42 -15.64 -0.80 3.96
N ASP A 43 -16.64 -0.79 3.08
CA ASP A 43 -16.85 -1.82 2.08
C ASP A 43 -16.03 -1.61 0.80
N VAL A 44 -15.33 -0.49 0.68
CA VAL A 44 -14.55 -0.13 -0.52
C VAL A 44 -13.13 0.33 -0.18
N PHE A 45 -12.24 0.18 -1.14
CA PHE A 45 -10.91 0.77 -1.14
C PHE A 45 -10.71 1.60 -2.41
N TYR A 46 -9.76 2.53 -2.37
CA TYR A 46 -9.44 3.38 -3.52
C TYR A 46 -8.05 3.04 -4.04
N CYS A 47 -7.95 2.82 -5.36
CA CYS A 47 -6.68 2.55 -6.04
C CYS A 47 -6.51 3.43 -7.28
N PRO A 48 -5.26 3.75 -7.67
CA PRO A 48 -4.97 4.53 -8.88
C PRO A 48 -5.34 3.75 -10.15
N ILE A 49 -5.86 4.46 -11.16
CA ILE A 49 -6.17 3.86 -12.47
C ILE A 49 -4.98 3.94 -13.42
N ASP A 50 -4.25 5.06 -13.38
CA ASP A 50 -3.11 5.34 -14.24
C ASP A 50 -1.87 5.70 -13.40
N LYS A 51 -0.70 5.70 -14.04
CA LYS A 51 0.55 6.12 -13.42
C LYS A 51 0.41 7.57 -12.93
N PRO A 52 0.53 7.85 -11.63
CA PRO A 52 0.47 9.22 -11.13
C PRO A 52 1.70 9.99 -11.64
N THR A 53 1.47 11.14 -12.28
CA THR A 53 2.53 12.09 -12.70
C THR A 53 2.95 13.01 -11.56
N SER A 54 2.08 13.21 -10.57
CA SER A 54 2.32 13.95 -9.32
C SER A 54 1.34 13.46 -8.25
N PHE A 55 1.70 13.58 -6.97
CA PHE A 55 0.84 13.23 -5.83
C PHE A 55 -0.46 14.06 -5.78
N GLU A 56 -0.45 15.28 -6.33
CA GLU A 56 -1.62 16.18 -6.35
C GLU A 56 -2.70 15.77 -7.36
N LYS A 57 -2.36 14.91 -8.34
CA LYS A 57 -3.25 14.54 -9.46
C LYS A 57 -3.43 13.03 -9.60
N MET A 58 -3.53 12.32 -8.48
CA MET A 58 -3.83 10.89 -8.50
C MET A 58 -5.33 10.66 -8.71
N TYR A 59 -5.70 10.18 -9.90
CA TYR A 59 -7.07 9.74 -10.16
C TYR A 59 -7.27 8.32 -9.62
N VAL A 60 -8.09 8.19 -8.59
CA VAL A 60 -8.40 6.92 -7.94
C VAL A 60 -9.83 6.48 -8.24
N ARG A 61 -10.05 5.17 -8.29
CA ARG A 61 -11.38 4.57 -8.39
C ARG A 61 -11.67 3.73 -7.14
N SER A 62 -12.90 3.81 -6.66
CA SER A 62 -13.39 2.94 -5.60
C SER A 62 -13.64 1.53 -6.13
N LYS A 63 -13.20 0.53 -5.38
CA LYS A 63 -13.40 -0.90 -5.65
C LYS A 63 -13.86 -1.61 -4.37
N PRO A 64 -14.66 -2.69 -4.46
CA PRO A 64 -15.08 -3.45 -3.29
C PRO A 64 -13.88 -4.03 -2.52
N LEU A 65 -13.93 -4.06 -1.20
CA LEU A 65 -12.87 -4.62 -0.37
C LEU A 65 -12.56 -6.10 -0.68
N SER A 66 -13.54 -6.85 -1.21
CA SER A 66 -13.35 -8.22 -1.67
C SER A 66 -12.29 -8.35 -2.79
N LYS A 67 -12.18 -7.32 -3.64
CA LYS A 67 -11.21 -7.23 -4.74
C LYS A 67 -9.81 -6.84 -4.30
N LEU A 68 -9.63 -6.30 -3.10
CA LEU A 68 -8.31 -6.01 -2.57
C LEU A 68 -7.60 -7.34 -2.27
N CYS A 69 -6.47 -7.63 -2.90
CA CYS A 69 -5.76 -8.91 -2.76
C CYS A 69 -6.72 -10.12 -2.91
N GLU A 70 -7.38 -10.19 -4.06
CA GLU A 70 -8.27 -11.28 -4.48
C GLU A 70 -7.47 -12.56 -4.73
N PHE A 71 -6.31 -12.44 -5.37
CA PHE A 71 -5.47 -13.58 -5.78
C PHE A 71 -4.36 -13.91 -4.77
N ASN A 72 -4.46 -13.38 -3.54
CA ASN A 72 -3.50 -13.60 -2.47
C ASN A 72 -2.06 -13.19 -2.84
N GLY A 73 -1.90 -12.20 -3.73
CA GLY A 73 -0.60 -11.75 -4.20
C GLY A 73 0.19 -12.77 -5.01
N LYS A 74 -0.50 -13.76 -5.60
CA LYS A 74 0.10 -14.74 -6.53
C LYS A 74 0.23 -14.23 -7.96
N GLY A 75 -0.05 -12.94 -8.18
CA GLY A 75 -0.19 -12.36 -9.51
C GLY A 75 -1.56 -12.64 -10.12
N LEU A 76 -1.88 -11.90 -11.16
CA LEU A 76 -3.15 -12.03 -11.89
C LEU A 76 -3.10 -13.22 -12.85
N PRO A 77 -4.24 -13.92 -13.06
CA PRO A 77 -4.40 -14.88 -14.17
C PRO A 77 -4.11 -14.23 -15.53
N GLU A 78 -3.68 -15.03 -16.51
CA GLU A 78 -3.25 -14.55 -17.84
C GLU A 78 -4.36 -13.81 -18.61
N ASP A 79 -5.62 -14.20 -18.40
CA ASP A 79 -6.81 -13.61 -18.99
C ASP A 79 -7.46 -12.51 -18.12
N TYR A 80 -6.91 -12.25 -16.93
CA TYR A 80 -7.48 -11.28 -16.01
C TYR A 80 -7.01 -9.87 -16.32
N LYS A 81 -7.96 -8.97 -16.54
CA LYS A 81 -7.67 -7.55 -16.71
C LYS A 81 -7.48 -6.90 -15.35
N SER A 82 -6.28 -6.40 -15.10
CA SER A 82 -5.94 -5.65 -13.90
C SER A 82 -6.95 -4.55 -13.57
N ASP A 83 -7.41 -4.53 -12.32
CA ASP A 83 -8.39 -3.59 -11.80
C ASP A 83 -7.77 -2.23 -11.41
N CYS A 84 -6.48 -2.23 -11.05
CA CYS A 84 -5.73 -1.10 -10.53
C CYS A 84 -4.39 -0.95 -11.26
N TYR A 85 -3.85 0.26 -11.34
CA TYR A 85 -2.58 0.50 -12.03
C TYR A 85 -1.46 -0.41 -11.50
N ALA A 86 -0.83 -1.18 -12.39
CA ALA A 86 0.30 -2.05 -12.08
C ALA A 86 0.03 -3.06 -10.94
N ASP A 87 -1.20 -3.57 -10.85
CA ASP A 87 -1.60 -4.64 -9.91
C ASP A 87 -1.31 -4.29 -8.46
N VAL A 88 -1.38 -2.98 -8.12
CA VAL A 88 -1.07 -2.49 -6.77
C VAL A 88 -1.95 -3.14 -5.69
N ASP A 89 -3.16 -3.56 -6.06
CA ASP A 89 -4.12 -4.30 -5.25
C ASP A 89 -3.75 -5.77 -4.98
N GLU A 90 -2.80 -6.34 -5.72
CA GLU A 90 -2.25 -7.69 -5.51
C GLU A 90 -0.83 -7.67 -4.91
N THR A 91 -0.33 -6.52 -4.50
CA THR A 91 0.97 -6.44 -3.84
C THR A 91 0.94 -7.05 -2.44
N GLU A 92 2.11 -7.44 -1.92
CA GLU A 92 2.26 -7.88 -0.52
C GLU A 92 1.68 -6.85 0.47
N TYR A 93 1.87 -5.57 0.18
CA TYR A 93 1.31 -4.47 0.98
C TYR A 93 -0.23 -4.49 0.96
N ALA A 94 -0.84 -4.67 -0.21
CA ALA A 94 -2.29 -4.76 -0.35
C ALA A 94 -2.89 -5.90 0.47
N CYS A 95 -2.27 -7.08 0.39
CA CYS A 95 -2.68 -8.25 1.16
C CYS A 95 -2.58 -8.04 2.67
N LYS A 96 -1.51 -7.37 3.12
CA LYS A 96 -1.35 -7.01 4.54
C LYS A 96 -2.40 -6.00 4.98
N GLU A 97 -2.71 -5.02 4.14
CA GLU A 97 -3.71 -4.00 4.47
C GLU A 97 -5.13 -4.58 4.47
N LYS A 98 -5.48 -5.49 3.54
CA LYS A 98 -6.75 -6.25 3.57
C LYS A 98 -6.95 -6.91 4.94
N LYS A 99 -5.94 -7.66 5.42
CA LYS A 99 -5.99 -8.32 6.73
C LYS A 99 -6.21 -7.32 7.86
N ARG A 100 -5.49 -6.20 7.84
CA ARG A 100 -5.62 -5.14 8.85
C ARG A 100 -7.03 -4.50 8.84
N ILE A 101 -7.61 -4.28 7.67
CA ILE A 101 -8.97 -3.74 7.52
C ILE A 101 -9.99 -4.74 8.07
N MET A 102 -9.90 -6.01 7.68
CA MET A 102 -10.83 -7.05 8.16
C MET A 102 -10.85 -7.14 9.70
N VAL A 103 -9.68 -7.16 10.35
CA VAL A 103 -9.59 -7.17 11.82
C VAL A 103 -10.25 -5.94 12.44
N ARG A 104 -10.14 -4.77 11.80
CA ARG A 104 -10.80 -3.54 12.30
C ARG A 104 -12.31 -3.60 12.14
N LEU A 105 -12.82 -4.15 11.04
CA LEU A 105 -14.26 -4.30 10.80
C LEU A 105 -14.88 -5.30 11.77
N GLU A 106 -14.20 -6.41 12.04
CA GLU A 106 -14.61 -7.39 13.05
C GLU A 106 -14.68 -6.75 14.44
N ALA A 107 -13.65 -5.99 14.83
CA ALA A 107 -13.63 -5.27 16.11
C ALA A 107 -14.76 -4.23 16.22
N ALA A 108 -15.01 -3.44 15.16
CA ALA A 108 -16.09 -2.46 15.15
C ALA A 108 -17.47 -3.14 15.21
N THR A 109 -17.67 -4.24 14.50
CA THR A 109 -18.91 -5.04 14.54
C THR A 109 -19.13 -5.62 15.94
N ALA A 110 -18.08 -6.13 16.58
CA ALA A 110 -18.16 -6.64 17.95
C ALA A 110 -18.54 -5.56 18.98
N GLN A 111 -18.01 -4.34 18.83
CA GLN A 111 -18.38 -3.19 19.66
C GLN A 111 -19.86 -2.83 19.47
N LEU A 112 -20.34 -2.72 18.22
CA LEU A 112 -21.75 -2.47 17.93
C LEU A 112 -22.66 -3.55 18.50
N ASN A 113 -22.28 -4.83 18.37
CA ASN A 113 -23.05 -5.93 18.93
C ASN A 113 -23.10 -5.88 20.47
N PHE A 114 -21.99 -5.52 21.13
CA PHE A 114 -21.97 -5.34 22.58
C PHE A 114 -22.89 -4.20 23.04
N GLU A 115 -22.87 -3.07 22.35
CA GLU A 115 -23.76 -1.93 22.61
C GLU A 115 -25.24 -2.28 22.37
N LEU A 116 -25.54 -3.01 21.28
CA LEU A 116 -26.89 -3.50 20.99
C LEU A 116 -27.38 -4.49 22.06
N LEU A 117 -26.51 -5.37 22.57
CA LEU A 117 -26.88 -6.27 23.66
C LEU A 117 -27.19 -5.50 24.96
N HIS A 118 -26.35 -4.50 25.30
CA HIS A 118 -26.57 -3.70 26.53
C HIS A 118 -27.78 -2.78 26.45
N THR A 119 -28.15 -2.31 25.25
CA THR A 119 -29.37 -1.49 25.07
C THR A 119 -30.64 -2.33 25.10
N ASN A 120 -30.60 -3.59 24.66
CA ASN A 120 -31.75 -4.50 24.72
C ASN A 120 -31.97 -5.13 26.11
N GLU A 121 -30.98 -5.12 27.00
CA GLU A 121 -31.14 -5.57 28.40
C GLU A 121 -31.69 -4.48 29.34
N ILE A 122 -31.79 -3.23 28.88
CA ILE A 122 -32.28 -2.09 29.69
C ILE A 122 -33.77 -1.77 29.42
N TYR A 123 -34.42 -2.46 28.46
CA TYR A 123 -35.86 -2.34 28.17
C TYR A 123 -36.66 -3.57 28.58
#